data_AF-A0A3P7JP40-F1
#
_entry.id   AF-A0A3P7JP40-F1
#
_cell.length_a   1.000
_cell.length_b   1.000
_cell.length_c   1.000
_cell.angle_alpha   90.00
_cell.angle_beta   90.00
_cell.angle_gamma   90.00
#
_symmetry.space_group_name_H-M   'P 1'
#
loop_
_entity.id
_entity.type
_entity.pdbx_description
1 polymer ?
#
loop_
_entity_poly.entity_id
_entity_poly.type
_entity_poly.pdbx_seq_one_letter_code
_entity_poly.pdbx_strand_id
1 'polypeptide(L)'
;MGSLMISFIDYKLINELYNCKEVCKGKEKVTCKYGGFVNPRSPNCDSCVCPGGYGGKDCSQRPMSACGQELNATKEWQDVELQISNDAPEKYADEYERCVSWIRVRILQSLTCASHCLHPWRMKLNFFL
;
A
#
# COMPACT_ATOMS: atom_id res chain seq x y z
N MET A 1 -24.21 -8.42 7.09
CA MET A 1 -23.81 -7.33 6.17
C MET A 1 -22.33 -7.10 6.35
N GLY A 2 -21.54 -7.27 5.29
CA GLY A 2 -20.09 -7.12 5.30
C GLY A 2 -19.57 -7.01 3.88
N SER A 3 -18.43 -6.34 3.71
CA SER A 3 -17.70 -6.27 2.44
C SER A 3 -17.35 -7.69 1.95
N LEU A 4 -17.42 -7.94 0.64
CA LEU A 4 -16.91 -9.18 0.04
C LEU A 4 -15.38 -9.30 0.17
N MET A 5 -14.69 -8.19 0.47
CA MET A 5 -13.25 -8.15 0.73
C MET A 5 -12.97 -8.18 2.23
N ILE A 6 -12.13 -9.13 2.65
CA ILE A 6 -11.53 -9.17 3.99
C ILE A 6 -10.55 -8.00 4.13
N SER A 7 -10.68 -7.21 5.20
CA SER A 7 -9.77 -6.09 5.44
C SER A 7 -8.45 -6.57 6.04
N PHE A 8 -7.40 -5.75 5.90
CA PHE A 8 -6.11 -6.00 6.56
C PHE A 8 -6.26 -6.11 8.09
N ILE A 9 -7.20 -5.35 8.68
CA ILE A 9 -7.47 -5.36 10.11
C ILE A 9 -8.06 -6.70 10.54
N ASP A 10 -9.01 -7.24 9.77
CA ASP A 10 -9.62 -8.55 10.08
C ASP A 10 -8.56 -9.64 10.10
N TYR A 11 -7.69 -9.66 9.09
CA TYR A 11 -6.59 -10.62 9.03
C TYR A 11 -5.65 -10.46 10.22
N LYS A 12 -5.28 -9.22 10.58
CA LYS A 12 -4.42 -8.95 11.75
C LYS A 12 -5.07 -9.41 13.05
N LEU A 13 -6.36 -9.12 13.26
CA LEU A 13 -7.10 -9.49 14.46
C LEU A 13 -7.17 -11.01 14.63
N ILE A 14 -7.46 -11.75 13.56
CA ILE A 14 -7.48 -13.21 13.58
C ILE A 14 -6.09 -13.76 13.93
N ASN A 15 -5.02 -13.23 13.32
CA ASN A 15 -3.66 -13.68 13.62
C ASN A 15 -3.23 -13.40 15.06
N GLU A 16 -3.75 -12.33 15.66
CA GLU A 16 -3.56 -12.02 17.07
C GLU A 16 -4.36 -12.96 17.97
N LEU A 17 -5.65 -13.18 17.67
CA LEU A 17 -6.53 -14.05 18.44
C LEU A 17 -6.02 -15.50 18.51
N TYR A 18 -5.47 -16.02 17.41
CA TYR A 18 -4.94 -17.38 17.31
C TYR A 18 -3.43 -17.48 17.55
N ASN A 19 -2.78 -16.42 18.06
CA ASN A 19 -1.35 -16.41 18.39
C ASN A 19 -0.43 -16.83 17.22
N CYS A 20 -0.79 -16.54 15.98
CA CYS A 20 -0.02 -16.94 14.80
C CYS A 20 1.39 -16.31 14.77
N LYS A 21 1.61 -15.21 15.51
CA LYS A 21 2.93 -14.57 15.67
C LYS A 21 3.97 -15.50 16.32
N GLU A 22 3.53 -16.49 17.09
CA GLU A 22 4.43 -17.44 17.78
C GLU A 22 5.12 -18.41 16.80
N VAL A 23 4.56 -18.63 15.60
CA VAL A 23 5.15 -19.50 14.55
C VAL A 23 6.58 -19.07 14.17
N CYS A 24 6.85 -17.76 14.29
CA CYS A 24 8.13 -17.19 13.95
C CYS A 24 9.04 -16.95 15.17
N LYS A 25 8.63 -17.35 16.37
CA LYS A 25 9.43 -17.14 17.59
C LYS A 25 10.75 -17.92 17.51
N GLY A 26 11.85 -17.28 17.90
CA GLY A 26 13.20 -17.86 17.83
C GLY A 26 13.81 -17.93 16.42
N LYS A 27 13.11 -17.45 15.38
CA LYS A 27 13.66 -17.30 14.03
C LYS A 27 14.09 -15.86 13.78
N GLU A 28 15.05 -15.68 12.87
CA GLU A 28 15.30 -14.38 12.25
C GLU A 28 14.08 -13.97 11.43
N LYS A 29 13.67 -12.70 11.51
CA LYS A 29 12.44 -12.20 10.89
C LYS A 29 12.73 -10.99 10.03
N VAL A 30 12.00 -10.88 8.92
CA VAL A 30 11.97 -9.64 8.15
C VAL A 30 11.37 -8.49 8.99
N THR A 31 11.90 -7.29 8.82
CA THR A 31 11.29 -6.07 9.39
C THR A 31 10.26 -5.52 8.43
N CYS A 32 8.98 -5.66 8.77
CA CYS A 32 7.89 -5.13 7.96
C CYS A 32 7.73 -3.62 8.13
N LYS A 33 7.58 -2.89 7.03
CA LYS A 33 7.37 -1.43 7.00
C LYS A 33 5.88 -1.09 6.93
N TYR A 34 5.58 0.19 7.17
CA TYR A 34 4.26 0.81 7.01
C TYR A 34 3.11 0.07 7.71
N GLY A 35 3.40 -0.59 8.85
CA GLY A 35 2.40 -1.28 9.64
C GLY A 35 2.07 -2.71 9.20
N GLY A 36 2.81 -3.27 8.24
CA GLY A 36 2.77 -4.70 7.93
C GLY A 36 3.23 -5.58 9.11
N PHE A 37 2.90 -6.86 9.06
CA PHE A 37 3.37 -7.85 10.05
C PHE A 37 3.91 -9.10 9.34
N VAL A 38 4.77 -9.83 10.04
CA VAL A 38 5.43 -11.03 9.48
C VAL A 38 4.38 -12.06 9.09
N ASN A 39 4.49 -12.58 7.87
CA ASN A 39 3.60 -13.61 7.37
C ASN A 39 3.89 -14.94 8.09
N PRO A 40 2.98 -15.43 8.95
CA PRO A 40 3.23 -16.68 9.68
C PRO A 40 3.16 -17.92 8.79
N ARG A 41 2.63 -17.79 7.56
CA ARG A 41 2.67 -18.86 6.56
C ARG A 41 4.01 -18.95 5.84
N SER A 42 4.88 -17.95 5.93
CA SER A 42 6.23 -18.07 5.36
C SER A 42 7.06 -19.01 6.23
N PRO A 43 7.61 -20.11 5.68
CA PRO A 43 8.40 -21.08 6.45
C PRO A 43 9.58 -20.45 7.21
N ASN A 44 10.22 -19.45 6.59
CA ASN A 44 11.41 -18.76 7.10
C ASN A 44 11.09 -17.39 7.69
N CYS A 45 9.82 -17.04 7.86
CA CYS A 45 9.40 -15.76 8.47
C CYS A 45 10.02 -14.53 7.78
N ASP A 46 10.25 -14.67 6.48
CA ASP A 46 11.03 -13.75 5.70
C ASP A 46 10.15 -12.85 4.82
N SER A 47 8.83 -13.06 4.76
CA SER A 47 7.90 -12.18 4.05
C SER A 47 6.89 -11.55 5.00
N CYS A 48 6.34 -10.42 4.58
CA CYS A 48 5.31 -9.68 5.29
C CYS A 48 3.94 -9.82 4.63
N VAL A 49 2.89 -9.77 5.46
CA VAL A 49 1.55 -9.40 5.00
C VAL A 49 1.43 -7.89 5.08
N CYS A 50 1.10 -7.27 3.95
CA CYS A 50 1.13 -5.81 3.79
C CYS A 50 -0.28 -5.20 3.83
N PRO A 51 -0.41 -3.98 4.37
CA PRO A 51 -1.62 -3.19 4.20
C PRO A 51 -1.91 -2.91 2.72
N GLY A 52 -3.16 -2.55 2.42
CA GLY A 52 -3.56 -2.16 1.06
C GLY A 52 -2.66 -1.04 0.51
N GLY A 53 -2.24 -1.19 -0.74
CA GLY A 53 -1.36 -0.23 -1.41
C GLY A 53 0.14 -0.47 -1.20
N TYR A 54 0.54 -1.45 -0.39
CA TYR A 54 1.94 -1.82 -0.15
C TYR A 54 2.21 -3.29 -0.51
N GLY A 55 3.45 -3.60 -0.86
CA GLY A 55 3.89 -4.93 -1.27
C GLY A 55 5.39 -5.11 -1.19
N GLY A 56 5.87 -6.21 -1.79
CA GLY A 56 7.25 -6.67 -1.64
C GLY A 56 7.47 -7.43 -0.33
N LYS A 57 8.71 -7.92 -0.13
CA LYS A 57 9.08 -8.78 1.00
C LYS A 57 8.87 -8.10 2.36
N ASP A 58 9.10 -6.79 2.43
CA ASP A 58 9.07 -5.96 3.65
C ASP A 58 7.98 -4.88 3.63
N CYS A 59 7.04 -4.93 2.69
CA CYS A 59 6.02 -3.89 2.46
C CYS A 59 6.56 -2.53 2.00
N SER A 60 7.83 -2.42 1.61
CA SER A 60 8.42 -1.14 1.21
C SER A 60 8.12 -0.71 -0.23
N GLN A 61 7.48 -1.57 -1.01
CA GLN A 61 7.33 -1.42 -2.45
C GLN A 61 5.86 -1.25 -2.83
N ARG A 62 5.62 -0.69 -4.02
CA ARG A 62 4.28 -0.73 -4.62
C ARG A 62 3.95 -2.19 -4.93
N PRO A 63 2.77 -2.68 -4.56
CA PRO A 63 2.37 -4.04 -4.89
C PRO A 63 2.33 -4.19 -6.42
N MET A 64 2.67 -5.40 -6.87
CA MET A 64 2.59 -5.74 -8.28
C MET A 64 1.11 -5.89 -8.65
N SER A 65 0.62 -5.01 -9.51
CA SER A 65 -0.77 -4.96 -10.01
C SER A 65 -0.73 -4.76 -11.53
N ALA A 66 -1.73 -5.27 -12.27
CA ALA A 66 -1.76 -5.09 -13.73
C ALA A 66 -1.92 -3.61 -14.13
N CYS A 67 -2.50 -2.80 -13.24
CA CYS A 67 -2.78 -1.39 -13.44
C CYS A 67 -2.26 -0.51 -12.30
N GLY A 68 -2.19 0.80 -12.52
CA GLY A 68 -1.71 1.80 -11.56
C GLY A 68 -0.30 2.29 -11.87
N GLN A 69 0.07 3.45 -11.30
CA GLN A 69 1.25 4.21 -11.69
C GLN A 69 1.95 4.89 -10.52
N GLU A 70 3.24 5.18 -10.67
CA GLU A 70 3.97 6.04 -9.74
C GLU A 70 4.02 7.48 -10.27
N LEU A 71 3.47 8.40 -9.50
CA LEU A 71 3.36 9.82 -9.80
C LEU A 71 4.28 10.59 -8.86
N ASN A 72 4.94 11.62 -9.37
CA ASN A 72 5.68 12.56 -8.54
C ASN A 72 4.86 13.83 -8.38
N ALA A 73 4.51 14.17 -7.13
CA ALA A 73 3.84 15.42 -6.82
C ALA A 73 4.77 16.61 -7.10
N THR A 74 4.22 17.62 -7.77
CA THR A 74 4.86 18.91 -7.99
C THR A 74 4.11 20.01 -7.25
N LYS A 75 4.61 21.25 -7.31
CA LYS A 75 3.90 22.42 -6.75
C LYS A 75 2.72 22.87 -7.63
N GLU A 76 2.72 22.47 -8.89
CA GLU A 76 1.72 22.84 -9.88
C GLU A 76 0.67 21.73 -10.01
N TRP A 77 -0.51 22.10 -10.51
CA TRP A 77 -1.55 21.12 -10.80
C TRP A 77 -1.12 20.21 -11.94
N GLN A 78 -1.45 18.93 -11.80
CA GLN A 78 -1.22 17.92 -12.81
C GLN A 78 -2.51 17.13 -12.95
N ASP A 79 -3.02 17.06 -14.17
CA ASP A 79 -4.12 16.18 -14.50
C ASP A 79 -3.55 14.78 -14.74
N VAL A 80 -4.19 13.79 -14.13
CA VAL A 80 -3.76 12.39 -14.22
C VAL A 80 -4.96 11.57 -14.67
N GLU A 81 -4.82 10.96 -15.83
CA GLU A 81 -5.80 10.02 -16.34
C GLU A 81 -5.53 8.64 -15.72
N LEU A 82 -6.58 8.06 -15.12
CA LEU A 82 -6.54 6.71 -14.58
C LEU A 82 -7.29 5.78 -15.52
N GLN A 83 -6.56 4.92 -16.21
CA GLN A 83 -7.17 3.85 -17.00
C GLN A 83 -7.58 2.71 -16.05
N ILE A 84 -8.89 2.54 -15.88
CA ILE A 84 -9.48 1.42 -15.14
C ILE A 84 -10.12 0.50 -16.16
N SER A 85 -9.36 -0.49 -16.64
CA SER A 85 -9.85 -1.51 -17.57
C SER A 85 -9.88 -2.88 -16.88
N ASN A 86 -10.82 -3.72 -17.31
CA ASN A 86 -10.80 -5.15 -17.02
C ASN A 86 -10.40 -5.85 -18.31
N ASP A 87 -9.10 -6.03 -18.50
CA ASP A 87 -8.53 -6.57 -19.75
C ASP A 87 -8.76 -8.10 -19.89
N ALA A 88 -9.33 -8.75 -18.87
CA ALA A 88 -9.63 -10.18 -18.86
C ALA A 88 -10.97 -10.49 -18.16
N PRO A 89 -12.10 -10.01 -18.71
CA PRO A 89 -13.42 -10.12 -18.08
C PRO A 89 -13.87 -11.58 -17.91
N GLU A 90 -13.40 -12.49 -18.77
CA GLU A 90 -13.71 -13.93 -18.70
C GLU A 90 -12.91 -14.69 -17.64
N LYS A 91 -11.79 -14.13 -17.16
CA LYS A 91 -10.88 -14.82 -16.21
C LYS A 91 -11.15 -14.46 -14.74
N TYR A 92 -11.85 -13.35 -14.50
CA TYR A 92 -12.01 -12.75 -13.17
C TYR A 92 -13.46 -12.35 -12.85
N ALA A 93 -14.45 -13.03 -13.43
CA ALA A 93 -15.87 -12.72 -13.20
C ALA A 93 -16.25 -12.69 -11.70
N ASP A 94 -15.51 -13.41 -10.86
CA ASP A 94 -15.73 -13.54 -9.41
C ASP A 94 -14.61 -12.94 -8.54
N GLU A 95 -13.57 -12.31 -9.12
CA GLU A 95 -12.40 -11.84 -8.37
C GLU A 95 -12.10 -10.35 -8.61
N TYR A 96 -11.86 -9.62 -7.53
CA TYR A 96 -11.59 -8.18 -7.61
C TYR A 96 -10.11 -7.91 -7.87
N GLU A 97 -9.80 -7.25 -8.99
CA GLU A 97 -8.48 -6.69 -9.23
C GLU A 97 -8.33 -5.30 -8.59
N ARG A 98 -7.15 -5.02 -8.01
CA ARG A 98 -6.84 -3.73 -7.38
C ARG A 98 -5.76 -3.00 -8.16
N CYS A 99 -6.10 -1.83 -8.71
CA CYS A 99 -5.12 -0.87 -9.23
C CYS A 99 -4.52 -0.05 -8.08
N VAL A 100 -3.20 0.06 -8.02
CA VAL A 100 -2.52 0.82 -6.96
C VAL A 100 -1.62 1.87 -7.58
N SER A 101 -1.93 3.15 -7.34
CA SER A 101 -1.06 4.27 -7.72
C SER A 101 -0.37 4.86 -6.50
N TRP A 102 0.91 5.21 -6.62
CA TRP A 102 1.70 5.87 -5.58
C TRP A 102 1.96 7.32 -5.97
N ILE A 103 1.66 8.27 -5.09
CA ILE A 103 2.02 9.67 -5.26
C ILE A 103 3.18 9.97 -4.32
N ARG A 104 4.37 10.22 -4.88
CA ARG A 104 5.59 10.50 -4.13
C ARG A 104 5.88 12.00 -4.13
N VAL A 105 6.34 12.52 -3.01
CA VAL A 105 6.87 13.89 -2.92
C VAL A 105 8.39 13.82 -2.99
N ARG A 106 9.00 14.53 -3.95
CA ARG A 106 10.45 14.78 -3.92
C ARG A 106 10.70 16.03 -3.10
N ILE A 107 11.07 15.85 -1.84
CA ILE A 107 11.61 16.96 -1.06
C ILE A 107 13.02 17.21 -1.59
N LEU A 108 13.21 18.27 -2.39
CA LEU A 108 14.53 18.82 -2.62
C LEU A 108 15.07 19.28 -1.25
N GLN A 109 16.21 18.75 -0.81
CA GLN A 109 16.83 19.01 0.50
C GLN A 109 17.38 20.45 0.65
N SER A 110 16.68 21.46 0.16
CA SER A 110 17.03 22.87 0.34
C SER A 110 15.82 23.73 0.64
N LEU A 111 15.06 23.37 1.67
CA LEU A 111 14.24 24.32 2.40
C LEU A 111 14.44 24.05 3.90
N THR A 112 15.40 24.76 4.49
CA THR A 112 15.35 25.05 5.91
C THR A 112 13.96 25.62 6.20
N CYS A 113 13.24 25.01 7.14
CA CYS A 113 11.95 25.48 7.56
C CYS A 113 12.14 26.84 8.25
N ALA A 114 12.06 27.93 7.47
CA ALA A 114 11.94 29.26 8.02
C ALA A 114 10.55 29.36 8.66
N SER A 115 10.53 29.80 9.90
CA SER A 115 9.48 29.72 10.92
C SER A 115 8.17 30.49 10.63
N HIS A 116 7.78 30.66 9.36
CA HIS A 116 6.47 31.15 8.97
C HIS A 116 5.91 30.29 7.82
N CYS A 117 5.14 29.26 8.16
CA CYS A 117 4.33 28.49 7.21
C CYS A 117 2.88 28.43 7.68
N LEU A 118 2.18 29.56 7.56
CA LEU A 118 0.71 29.58 7.50
C LEU A 118 0.29 29.71 6.03
N HIS A 119 0.43 28.64 5.28
CA HIS A 119 -0.39 28.43 4.08
C HIS A 119 -1.00 27.02 4.13
N PRO A 120 -2.31 26.88 3.88
CA PRO A 120 -2.96 25.59 3.86
C PRO A 120 -2.40 24.78 2.69
N TRP A 121 -1.59 23.77 2.98
CA TRP A 121 -1.16 22.76 2.02
C TRP A 121 -2.36 21.90 1.59
N ARG A 122 -3.25 22.46 0.77
CA ARG A 122 -4.24 21.67 0.03
C ARG A 122 -3.50 21.01 -1.12
N MET A 123 -3.18 19.72 -0.95
CA MET A 123 -2.87 18.84 -2.07
C MET A 123 -4.05 18.89 -3.05
N LYS A 124 -3.69 19.02 -4.32
CA LYS A 124 -4.58 19.44 -5.37
C LYS A 124 -4.25 18.55 -6.57
N LEU A 125 -4.90 17.39 -6.59
CA LEU A 125 -4.92 16.44 -7.69
C LEU A 125 -6.38 16.36 -8.14
N ASN A 126 -6.64 16.64 -9.41
CA ASN A 126 -7.94 16.40 -10.02
C ASN A 126 -7.89 15.02 -10.68
N PHE A 127 -8.72 14.12 -10.20
CA PHE A 127 -8.94 12.83 -10.85
C PHE A 127 -10.10 12.99 -11.82
N PHE A 128 -9.85 12.79 -13.11
CA PHE A 128 -10.91 12.54 -14.08
C PHE A 128 -11.09 11.02 -14.18
N LEU A 129 -12.31 10.56 -13.92
CA LEU A 129 -12.77 9.18 -14.09
C LEU A 129 -13.37 9.01 -15.49
#